data_AF-A0A956DL35-F1
#
_entry.id   AF-A0A956DL35-F1
#
_cell.length_a   1.000
_cell.length_b   1.000
_cell.length_c   1.000
_cell.angle_alpha   90.00
_cell.angle_beta   90.00
_cell.angle_gamma   90.00
#
_symmetry.space_group_name_H-M   'P 1'
#
loop_
_entity.id
_entity.type
_entity.pdbx_description
1 polymer ?
#
loop_
_entity_poly.entity_id
_entity_poly.type
_entity_poly.pdbx_seq_one_letter_code
_entity_poly.pdbx_strand_id
1 'polypeptide(L)'
;MDDSELTSKMYEKLAAAVQRQLDEAADIQHDVKVVGVRSGKKRQIDVAMRGRIGSKAVLIVAECRNYKRAIDVPKIDAFVGFLDDVQADAGIMVTTVGYSDAALQRAFSEGIETWVLRPASDEDWEGYLRSIALTVNVRGLVHRNQEIHLESGEVLPVRGFKILYRADLDEAAFLDHILNYIVHSHAVAEGKRYVADILDPLYLDETKRDRVVKVAAESSTEVLMTTKSLVSSPKDWVFRRYLPNENGERTFLEVAKLREIADTEFSP
;
A
#
# COMPACT_ATOMS: atom_id res chain seq x y z
N MET A 1 -16.15 8.64 5.54
CA MET A 1 -16.44 10.02 5.97
C MET A 1 -17.02 10.72 4.76
N ASP A 2 -18.14 11.42 4.91
CA ASP A 2 -18.92 11.95 3.78
C ASP A 2 -18.12 13.04 3.04
N ASP A 3 -17.77 12.79 1.77
CA ASP A 3 -17.07 13.75 0.90
C ASP A 3 -17.97 14.95 0.49
N SER A 4 -19.20 15.02 1.01
CA SER A 4 -20.22 16.01 0.65
C SER A 4 -19.93 17.46 1.04
N GLU A 5 -18.90 17.75 1.85
CA GLU A 5 -18.54 19.14 2.21
C GLU A 5 -17.03 19.42 2.19
N LEU A 6 -16.33 19.03 1.11
CA LEU A 6 -15.01 19.60 0.88
C LEU A 6 -15.14 21.11 0.59
N THR A 7 -14.65 21.95 1.49
CA THR A 7 -14.67 23.41 1.30
C THR A 7 -13.72 23.84 0.17
N SER A 8 -14.00 24.95 -0.51
CA SER A 8 -13.10 25.47 -1.56
C SER A 8 -11.67 25.69 -1.06
N LYS A 9 -11.52 26.23 0.16
CA LYS A 9 -10.20 26.43 0.77
C LYS A 9 -9.45 25.13 1.00
N MET A 10 -10.13 24.10 1.52
CA MET A 10 -9.49 22.79 1.68
C MET A 10 -9.14 22.18 0.31
N TYR A 11 -9.98 22.36 -0.71
CA TYR A 11 -9.69 21.90 -2.05
C TYR A 11 -8.42 22.54 -2.65
N GLU A 12 -8.26 23.85 -2.49
CA GLU A 12 -7.03 24.56 -2.89
C GLU A 12 -5.79 24.02 -2.17
N LYS A 13 -5.90 23.75 -0.85
CA LYS A 13 -4.80 23.14 -0.09
C LYS A 13 -4.49 21.72 -0.54
N LEU A 14 -5.49 20.90 -0.85
CA LEU A 14 -5.27 19.57 -1.42
C LEU A 14 -4.56 19.66 -2.77
N ALA A 15 -4.94 20.62 -3.63
CA ALA A 15 -4.24 20.86 -4.89
C ALA A 15 -2.78 21.27 -4.66
N ALA A 16 -2.49 22.14 -3.67
CA ALA A 16 -1.13 22.49 -3.28
C ALA A 16 -0.34 21.27 -2.75
N ALA A 17 -0.97 20.43 -1.92
CA ALA A 17 -0.39 19.19 -1.40
C ALA A 17 -0.07 18.19 -2.52
N VAL A 18 -0.89 18.11 -3.57
CA VAL A 18 -0.56 17.32 -4.77
C VAL A 18 0.72 17.84 -5.42
N GLN A 19 0.86 19.15 -5.60
CA GLN A 19 2.08 19.73 -6.18
C GLN A 19 3.31 19.41 -5.31
N ARG A 20 3.18 19.50 -3.97
CA ARG A 20 4.26 19.15 -3.03
C ARG A 20 4.66 17.69 -3.12
N GLN A 21 3.69 16.79 -3.30
CA GLN A 21 3.97 15.37 -3.46
C GLN A 21 4.63 15.05 -4.81
N LEU A 22 4.34 15.84 -5.85
CA LEU A 22 4.97 15.69 -7.17
C LEU A 22 6.42 16.22 -7.18
N ASP A 23 6.70 17.29 -6.44
CA ASP A 23 8.04 17.83 -6.24
C ASP A 23 8.22 18.32 -4.80
N GLU A 24 8.91 17.52 -3.99
CA GLU A 24 9.15 17.80 -2.58
C GLU A 24 9.98 19.08 -2.38
N ALA A 25 10.84 19.43 -3.34
CA ALA A 25 11.78 20.55 -3.25
C ALA A 25 11.23 21.86 -3.82
N ALA A 26 10.08 21.84 -4.49
CA ALA A 26 9.49 23.04 -5.10
C ALA A 26 9.09 24.10 -4.06
N ASP A 27 9.26 25.38 -4.39
CA ASP A 27 8.70 26.48 -3.60
C ASP A 27 7.21 26.63 -3.93
N ILE A 28 6.37 26.07 -3.07
CA ILE A 28 4.91 26.03 -3.21
C ILE A 28 4.29 26.86 -2.10
N GLN A 29 3.40 27.77 -2.47
CA GLN A 29 2.67 28.62 -1.55
C GLN A 29 1.17 28.59 -1.86
N HIS A 30 0.35 28.49 -0.81
CA HIS A 30 -1.11 28.58 -0.90
C HIS A 30 -1.60 29.98 -0.48
N ASP A 31 -2.72 30.45 -1.06
CA ASP A 31 -3.40 31.72 -0.73
C ASP A 31 -2.51 32.99 -0.82
N VAL A 32 -1.74 33.11 -1.90
CA VAL A 32 -0.80 34.23 -2.10
C VAL A 32 -1.52 35.44 -2.69
N LYS A 33 -1.33 36.62 -2.11
CA LYS A 33 -1.91 37.88 -2.62
C LYS A 33 -0.86 38.73 -3.32
N VAL A 34 -1.12 39.07 -4.58
CA VAL A 34 -0.25 39.94 -5.40
C VAL A 34 -1.04 41.12 -5.95
N VAL A 35 -0.38 42.21 -6.32
CA VAL A 35 -1.02 43.32 -7.03
C VAL A 35 -0.90 43.05 -8.52
N GLY A 36 -2.04 43.02 -9.22
CA GLY A 36 -2.09 42.83 -10.66
C GLY A 36 -1.42 44.00 -11.39
N VAL A 37 -0.52 43.69 -12.32
CA VAL A 37 0.27 44.70 -13.03
C VAL A 37 -0.54 45.48 -14.06
N ARG A 38 -1.64 44.90 -14.57
CA ARG A 38 -2.55 45.56 -15.50
C ARG A 38 -3.67 46.25 -14.76
N SER A 39 -4.27 45.56 -13.78
CA SER A 39 -5.49 46.01 -13.11
C SER A 39 -5.25 46.90 -11.90
N GLY A 40 -4.06 46.86 -11.29
CA GLY A 40 -3.75 47.50 -10.01
C GLY A 40 -4.50 46.92 -8.81
N LYS A 41 -5.30 45.87 -9.00
CA LYS A 41 -6.10 45.24 -7.93
C LYS A 41 -5.31 44.14 -7.23
N LYS A 42 -5.61 43.91 -5.95
CA LYS A 42 -5.13 42.72 -5.25
C LYS A 42 -5.80 41.48 -5.85
N ARG A 43 -4.99 40.55 -6.35
CA ARG A 43 -5.37 39.23 -6.88
C ARG A 43 -4.91 38.17 -5.88
N GLN A 44 -5.77 37.20 -5.63
CA GLN A 44 -5.45 36.00 -4.86
C GLN A 44 -5.06 34.90 -5.85
N ILE A 45 -3.90 34.28 -5.60
CA ILE A 45 -3.42 33.09 -6.28
C ILE A 45 -3.67 31.91 -5.34
N ASP A 46 -4.43 30.92 -5.79
CA ASP A 46 -4.76 29.75 -4.96
C ASP A 46 -3.48 28.95 -4.65
N VAL A 47 -2.69 28.63 -5.68
CA VAL A 47 -1.37 27.98 -5.51
C VAL A 47 -0.34 28.64 -6.41
N ALA A 48 0.76 29.12 -5.82
CA ALA A 48 1.90 29.68 -6.53
C ALA A 48 3.09 28.72 -6.40
N MET A 49 3.68 28.34 -7.53
CA MET A 49 4.91 27.56 -7.61
C MET A 49 6.00 28.44 -8.20
N ARG A 50 7.12 28.56 -7.49
CA ARG A 50 8.27 29.37 -7.94
C ARG A 50 9.48 28.51 -8.15
N GLY A 51 10.22 28.86 -9.20
CA GLY A 51 11.45 28.19 -9.55
C GLY A 51 12.39 29.09 -10.33
N ARG A 52 13.51 28.52 -10.74
CA ARG A 52 14.47 29.18 -11.62
C ARG A 52 14.94 28.22 -12.70
N ILE A 53 14.96 28.69 -13.93
CA ILE A 53 15.59 28.01 -15.07
C ILE A 53 16.75 28.88 -15.53
N GLY A 54 17.97 28.47 -15.18
CA GLY A 54 19.17 29.28 -15.35
C GLY A 54 19.06 30.63 -14.62
N SER A 55 19.17 31.73 -15.37
CA SER A 55 19.05 33.09 -14.81
C SER A 55 17.59 33.58 -14.70
N LYS A 56 16.62 32.91 -15.31
CA LYS A 56 15.21 33.32 -15.36
C LYS A 56 14.44 32.79 -14.14
N ALA A 57 13.73 33.67 -13.44
CA ALA A 57 12.73 33.27 -12.45
C ALA A 57 11.46 32.82 -13.17
N VAL A 58 10.83 31.75 -12.66
CA VAL A 58 9.61 31.17 -13.23
C VAL A 58 8.51 31.19 -12.19
N LEU A 59 7.33 31.65 -12.58
CA LEU A 59 6.11 31.58 -11.79
C LEU A 59 5.06 30.73 -12.50
N ILE A 60 4.67 29.62 -11.88
CA ILE A 60 3.53 28.81 -12.30
C ILE A 60 2.40 29.05 -11.30
N VAL A 61 1.20 29.28 -11.80
CA VAL A 61 0.01 29.51 -10.98
C VAL A 61 -1.01 28.43 -11.22
N ALA A 62 -1.56 27.85 -10.15
CA ALA A 62 -2.75 27.03 -10.22
C ALA A 62 -4.00 27.77 -9.70
N GLU A 63 -5.09 27.70 -10.44
CA GLU A 63 -6.44 28.11 -10.01
C GLU A 63 -7.30 26.88 -9.75
N CYS A 64 -7.92 26.82 -8.58
CA CYS A 64 -8.70 25.67 -8.13
C CYS A 64 -10.20 25.98 -8.18
N ARG A 65 -10.97 25.10 -8.82
CA ARG A 65 -12.42 25.25 -9.01
C ARG A 65 -13.15 24.03 -8.46
N ASN A 66 -13.56 24.13 -7.19
CA ASN A 66 -14.45 23.16 -6.55
C ASN A 66 -15.91 23.38 -7.01
N TYR A 67 -16.22 22.91 -8.22
CA TYR A 67 -17.51 23.15 -8.87
C TYR A 67 -18.38 21.89 -8.92
N LYS A 68 -19.66 22.07 -9.20
CA LYS A 68 -20.61 20.97 -9.46
C LYS A 68 -20.84 20.71 -10.95
N ARG A 69 -20.19 21.50 -11.82
CA ARG A 69 -20.34 21.45 -13.27
C ARG A 69 -18.99 21.59 -13.95
N ALA A 70 -18.87 21.06 -15.16
CA ALA A 70 -17.68 21.20 -15.98
C ALA A 70 -17.35 22.67 -16.26
N ILE A 71 -16.06 22.95 -16.40
CA ILE A 71 -15.52 24.25 -16.77
C ILE A 71 -15.84 24.54 -18.24
N ASP A 72 -16.28 25.77 -18.53
CA ASP A 72 -16.58 26.29 -19.86
C ASP A 72 -15.56 27.37 -20.28
N VAL A 73 -15.63 27.78 -21.56
CA VAL A 73 -14.70 28.73 -22.17
C VAL A 73 -14.56 30.05 -21.38
N PRO A 74 -15.65 30.70 -20.90
CA PRO A 74 -15.52 31.96 -20.16
C PRO A 74 -14.65 31.85 -18.90
N LYS A 75 -14.60 30.68 -18.26
CA LYS A 75 -13.75 30.45 -17.08
C LYS A 75 -12.28 30.32 -17.45
N ILE A 76 -11.98 29.73 -18.61
CA ILE A 76 -10.62 29.70 -19.15
C ILE A 76 -10.17 31.12 -19.51
N ASP A 77 -11.00 31.89 -20.22
CA ASP A 77 -10.65 33.27 -20.61
C ASP A 77 -10.43 34.18 -19.40
N ALA A 78 -11.24 34.03 -18.36
CA ALA A 78 -11.03 34.75 -17.10
C ALA A 78 -9.68 34.38 -16.44
N PHE A 79 -9.25 33.13 -16.57
CA PHE A 79 -7.96 32.68 -16.06
C PHE A 79 -6.79 33.16 -16.93
N VAL A 80 -6.93 33.19 -18.26
CA VAL A 80 -5.93 33.81 -19.17
C VAL A 80 -5.67 35.27 -18.76
N GLY A 81 -6.74 36.05 -18.58
CA GLY A 81 -6.61 37.43 -18.10
C GLY A 81 -6.08 37.55 -16.67
N PHE A 82 -6.27 36.53 -15.83
CA PHE A 82 -5.63 36.44 -14.53
C PHE A 82 -4.11 36.25 -14.66
N LEU A 83 -3.67 35.31 -15.49
CA LEU A 83 -2.26 34.97 -15.69
C LEU A 83 -1.46 36.17 -16.23
N ASP A 84 -2.00 36.92 -17.21
CA ASP A 84 -1.37 38.16 -17.69
C ASP A 84 -1.30 39.22 -16.58
N ASP A 85 -2.37 39.38 -15.78
CA ASP A 85 -2.39 40.39 -14.72
C ASP A 85 -1.39 40.07 -13.59
N VAL A 86 -1.12 38.80 -13.30
CA VAL A 86 -0.12 38.40 -12.27
C VAL A 86 1.27 38.09 -12.85
N GLN A 87 1.45 38.21 -14.17
CA GLN A 87 2.69 37.89 -14.89
C GLN A 87 3.19 36.46 -14.61
N ALA A 88 2.29 35.49 -14.63
CA ALA A 88 2.65 34.07 -14.55
C ALA A 88 3.23 33.57 -15.88
N ASP A 89 4.26 32.72 -15.82
CA ASP A 89 4.86 32.09 -17.00
C ASP A 89 4.05 30.88 -17.50
N ALA A 90 3.32 30.20 -16.61
CA ALA A 90 2.44 29.09 -16.95
C ALA A 90 1.24 29.00 -16.00
N GLY A 91 0.15 28.41 -16.49
CA GLY A 91 -1.10 28.25 -15.76
C GLY A 91 -1.54 26.80 -15.66
N ILE A 92 -2.02 26.42 -14.49
CA ILE A 92 -2.69 25.14 -14.22
C ILE A 92 -4.11 25.46 -13.75
N MET A 93 -5.12 24.82 -14.32
CA MET A 93 -6.47 24.85 -13.78
C MET A 93 -6.80 23.49 -13.22
N VAL A 94 -7.31 23.45 -11.98
CA VAL A 94 -7.70 22.21 -11.30
C VAL A 94 -9.19 22.27 -10.96
N THR A 95 -9.95 21.22 -11.25
CA THR A 95 -11.38 21.14 -10.92
C THR A 95 -11.82 19.76 -10.43
N THR A 96 -12.99 19.68 -9.79
CA THR A 96 -13.56 18.43 -9.25
C THR A 96 -14.32 17.60 -10.28
N VAL A 97 -14.73 18.21 -11.41
CA VAL A 97 -15.65 17.58 -12.36
C VAL A 97 -14.98 17.31 -13.72
N GLY A 98 -14.50 18.35 -14.38
CA GLY A 98 -13.95 18.26 -15.74
C GLY A 98 -14.19 19.53 -16.54
N TYR A 99 -14.08 19.42 -17.86
CA TYR A 99 -14.07 20.53 -18.80
C TYR A 99 -14.98 20.20 -19.99
N SER A 100 -15.59 21.22 -20.60
CA SER A 100 -16.20 21.04 -21.91
C SER A 100 -15.12 20.94 -23.00
N ASP A 101 -15.43 20.31 -24.12
CA ASP A 101 -14.48 20.17 -25.24
C ASP A 101 -13.97 21.52 -25.71
N ALA A 102 -14.86 22.51 -25.81
CA ALA A 102 -14.48 23.87 -26.19
C ALA A 102 -13.54 24.52 -25.15
N ALA A 103 -13.73 24.26 -23.85
CA ALA A 103 -12.84 24.75 -22.81
C ALA A 103 -11.47 24.06 -22.86
N LEU A 104 -11.41 22.76 -23.13
CA LEU A 104 -10.15 22.04 -23.32
C LEU A 104 -9.37 22.58 -24.52
N GLN A 105 -10.04 22.78 -25.66
CA GLN A 105 -9.42 23.37 -26.85
C GLN A 105 -8.89 24.78 -26.55
N ARG A 106 -9.68 25.60 -25.84
CA ARG A 106 -9.27 26.94 -25.44
C ARG A 106 -8.06 26.91 -24.51
N ALA A 107 -8.08 26.11 -23.46
CA ALA A 107 -6.99 26.00 -22.49
C ALA A 107 -5.70 25.52 -23.16
N PHE A 108 -5.81 24.49 -24.01
CA PHE A 108 -4.69 23.97 -24.79
C PHE A 108 -4.06 25.04 -25.70
N SER A 109 -4.87 25.85 -26.39
CA SER A 109 -4.38 26.93 -27.25
C SER A 109 -3.62 28.03 -26.49
N GLU A 110 -3.89 28.18 -25.20
CA GLU A 110 -3.27 29.17 -24.31
C GLU A 110 -2.15 28.57 -23.44
N GLY A 111 -1.82 27.28 -23.64
CA GLY A 111 -0.80 26.58 -22.86
C GLY A 111 -1.18 26.36 -21.39
N ILE A 112 -2.48 26.39 -21.07
CA ILE A 112 -2.99 26.12 -19.72
C ILE A 112 -3.16 24.61 -19.55
N GLU A 113 -2.58 24.07 -18.48
CA GLU A 113 -2.81 22.67 -18.12
C GLU A 113 -4.16 22.48 -17.43
N THR A 114 -4.90 21.45 -17.81
CA THR A 114 -6.24 21.16 -17.29
C THR A 114 -6.25 19.84 -16.53
N TRP A 115 -6.51 19.91 -15.23
CA TRP A 115 -6.43 18.76 -14.33
C TRP A 115 -7.72 18.58 -13.52
N VAL A 116 -8.04 17.33 -13.22
CA VAL A 116 -9.16 16.96 -12.34
C VAL A 116 -8.62 16.25 -11.11
N LEU A 117 -8.96 16.77 -9.93
CA LEU A 117 -8.65 16.17 -8.62
C LEU A 117 -9.96 15.79 -7.93
N ARG A 118 -10.20 14.49 -7.76
CA ARG A 118 -11.44 13.94 -7.15
C ARG A 118 -11.24 12.51 -6.60
N PRO A 119 -12.20 11.97 -5.83
CA PRO A 119 -12.24 10.54 -5.54
C PRO A 119 -12.19 9.71 -6.83
N ALA A 120 -11.38 8.65 -6.83
CA ALA A 120 -11.22 7.76 -7.98
C ALA A 120 -12.49 6.92 -8.20
N SER A 121 -12.95 6.82 -9.44
CA SER A 121 -14.04 5.91 -9.83
C SER A 121 -13.48 4.59 -10.34
N ASP A 122 -14.33 3.57 -10.51
CA ASP A 122 -13.89 2.28 -11.03
C ASP A 122 -13.30 2.37 -12.45
N GLU A 123 -13.76 3.32 -13.26
CA GLU A 123 -13.20 3.60 -14.60
C GLU A 123 -11.76 4.11 -14.54
N ASP A 124 -11.40 4.87 -13.51
CA ASP A 124 -10.02 5.35 -13.37
C ASP A 124 -9.05 4.17 -13.19
N TRP A 125 -9.49 3.09 -12.54
CA TRP A 125 -8.71 1.89 -12.28
C TRP A 125 -8.58 0.94 -13.48
N GLU A 126 -9.21 1.24 -14.62
CA GLU A 126 -9.09 0.41 -15.81
C GLU A 126 -7.62 0.30 -16.26
N GLY A 127 -7.09 -0.93 -16.32
CA GLY A 127 -5.68 -1.20 -16.61
C GLY A 127 -4.72 -1.06 -15.42
N TYR A 128 -5.22 -0.79 -14.21
CA TYR A 128 -4.43 -0.68 -12.99
C TYR A 128 -4.79 -1.76 -11.98
N LEU A 129 -3.79 -2.23 -11.24
CA LEU A 129 -4.00 -3.18 -10.16
C LEU A 129 -4.41 -2.43 -8.88
N ARG A 130 -5.67 -2.59 -8.46
CA ARG A 130 -6.21 -1.97 -7.24
C ARG A 130 -6.00 -2.83 -6.00
N SER A 131 -6.11 -4.14 -6.13
CA SER A 131 -5.95 -5.08 -5.02
C SER A 131 -5.50 -6.46 -5.49
N ILE A 132 -4.83 -7.17 -4.59
CA ILE A 132 -4.42 -8.56 -4.75
C ILE A 132 -5.07 -9.38 -3.66
N ALA A 133 -5.91 -10.35 -4.04
CA ALA A 133 -6.39 -11.38 -3.13
C ALA A 133 -5.42 -12.56 -3.15
N LEU A 134 -4.81 -12.86 -2.00
CA LEU A 134 -3.87 -13.95 -1.79
C LEU A 134 -4.49 -15.02 -0.90
N THR A 135 -4.31 -16.29 -1.29
CA THR A 135 -4.57 -17.43 -0.43
C THR A 135 -3.29 -18.22 -0.27
N VAL A 136 -2.75 -18.27 0.95
CA VAL A 136 -1.54 -19.03 1.30
C VAL A 136 -1.97 -20.28 2.05
N ASN A 137 -1.58 -21.44 1.53
CA ASN A 137 -1.78 -22.73 2.20
C ASN A 137 -0.41 -23.26 2.62
N VAL A 138 -0.14 -23.26 3.92
CA VAL A 138 1.05 -23.89 4.49
C VAL A 138 0.72 -25.34 4.77
N ARG A 139 1.39 -26.23 4.02
CA ARG A 139 1.36 -27.66 4.27
C ARG A 139 2.63 -28.05 4.99
N GLY A 140 2.47 -28.82 6.05
CA GLY A 140 3.59 -29.38 6.80
C GLY A 140 3.48 -30.89 6.86
N LEU A 141 4.63 -31.50 7.04
CA LEU A 141 4.71 -32.91 7.37
C LEU A 141 4.50 -33.04 8.88
N VAL A 142 3.57 -33.88 9.28
CA VAL A 142 3.31 -34.24 10.67
C VAL A 142 3.45 -35.74 10.85
N HIS A 143 3.55 -36.17 12.11
CA HIS A 143 3.70 -37.58 12.49
C HIS A 143 2.40 -38.09 13.10
N ARG A 144 1.85 -39.16 12.52
CA ARG A 144 0.69 -39.90 13.04
C ARG A 144 1.11 -41.30 13.48
N ASN A 145 0.24 -41.98 14.23
CA ASN A 145 0.44 -43.37 14.66
C ASN A 145 1.83 -43.59 15.31
N GLN A 146 2.21 -42.66 16.18
CA GLN A 146 3.50 -42.66 16.85
C GLN A 146 3.58 -43.79 17.90
N GLU A 147 4.70 -44.49 17.95
CA GLU A 147 4.96 -45.62 18.84
C GLU A 147 6.34 -45.50 19.49
N ILE A 148 6.43 -45.94 20.75
CA ILE A 148 7.68 -46.07 21.51
C ILE A 148 7.87 -47.55 21.85
N HIS A 149 9.04 -48.08 21.53
CA HIS A 149 9.41 -49.45 21.85
C HIS A 149 10.41 -49.44 23.01
N LEU A 150 10.11 -50.23 24.03
CA LEU A 150 10.91 -50.36 25.24
C LEU A 150 11.83 -51.58 25.20
N GLU A 151 12.89 -51.54 25.99
CA GLU A 151 13.84 -52.65 26.13
C GLU A 151 13.18 -53.90 26.71
N SER A 152 12.14 -53.73 27.55
CA SER A 152 11.27 -54.80 28.01
C SER A 152 10.49 -55.53 26.90
N GLY A 153 10.44 -54.97 25.69
CA GLY A 153 9.66 -55.47 24.55
C GLY A 153 8.24 -54.91 24.47
N GLU A 154 7.82 -54.08 25.42
CA GLU A 154 6.54 -53.38 25.37
C GLU A 154 6.54 -52.31 24.25
N VAL A 155 5.42 -52.19 23.54
CA VAL A 155 5.20 -51.15 22.51
C VAL A 155 4.05 -50.27 22.95
N LEU A 156 4.34 -48.99 23.14
CA LEU A 156 3.41 -48.01 23.67
C LEU A 156 2.99 -47.04 22.57
N PRO A 157 1.69 -46.90 22.28
CA PRO A 157 1.20 -45.85 21.41
C PRO A 157 1.35 -44.50 22.10
N VAL A 158 1.87 -43.51 21.38
CA VAL A 158 2.03 -42.17 21.90
C VAL A 158 0.70 -41.45 21.84
N ARG A 159 0.24 -40.99 23.00
CA ARG A 159 -0.92 -40.12 23.12
C ARG A 159 -0.49 -38.78 23.69
N GLY A 160 -0.85 -37.72 22.98
CA GLY A 160 -0.45 -36.36 23.34
C GLY A 160 1.07 -36.20 23.34
N PHE A 161 1.51 -35.23 24.12
CA PHE A 161 2.90 -34.80 24.16
C PHE A 161 3.75 -35.71 25.07
N LYS A 162 5.00 -36.02 24.63
CA LYS A 162 5.94 -36.87 25.37
C LYS A 162 7.34 -36.27 25.48
N ILE A 163 7.87 -36.33 26.69
CA ILE A 163 9.26 -36.01 27.04
C ILE A 163 9.99 -37.32 27.32
N LEU A 164 11.19 -37.47 26.77
CA LEU A 164 12.11 -38.54 27.06
C LEU A 164 13.29 -37.99 27.86
N TYR A 165 13.72 -38.71 28.89
CA TYR A 165 14.78 -38.29 29.80
C TYR A 165 16.07 -39.02 29.51
N ARG A 166 17.21 -38.31 29.49
CA ARG A 166 18.53 -38.91 29.28
C ARG A 166 19.16 -39.35 30.62
N ALA A 167 19.76 -40.54 30.67
CA ALA A 167 20.35 -41.05 31.91
C ALA A 167 21.56 -40.26 32.41
N ASP A 168 22.36 -39.72 31.50
CA ASP A 168 23.72 -39.22 31.71
C ASP A 168 23.82 -37.69 31.94
N LEU A 169 22.86 -36.91 31.45
CA LEU A 169 22.99 -35.45 31.34
C LEU A 169 21.93 -34.63 32.10
N ASP A 170 21.00 -35.27 32.82
CA ASP A 170 19.83 -34.60 33.43
C ASP A 170 19.05 -33.73 32.43
N GLU A 171 19.09 -34.14 31.15
CA GLU A 171 18.44 -33.46 30.03
C GLU A 171 17.17 -34.20 29.62
N ALA A 172 16.20 -33.44 29.10
CA ALA A 172 14.95 -33.94 28.55
C ALA A 172 14.87 -33.60 27.05
N ALA A 173 14.44 -34.56 26.24
CA ALA A 173 14.20 -34.41 24.81
C ALA A 173 12.72 -34.61 24.49
N PHE A 174 12.21 -33.77 23.61
CA PHE A 174 10.85 -33.89 23.11
C PHE A 174 10.80 -35.01 22.06
N LEU A 175 9.87 -35.96 22.21
CA LEU A 175 9.74 -37.06 21.23
C LEU A 175 9.51 -36.54 19.81
N ASP A 176 8.70 -35.48 19.66
CA ASP A 176 8.43 -34.85 18.35
C ASP A 176 9.71 -34.31 17.71
N HIS A 177 10.69 -33.82 18.49
CA HIS A 177 11.96 -33.35 17.94
C HIS A 177 12.78 -34.50 17.36
N ILE A 178 12.80 -35.63 18.06
CA ILE A 178 13.48 -36.87 17.63
C ILE A 178 12.83 -37.40 16.35
N LEU A 179 11.50 -37.51 16.34
CA LEU A 179 10.73 -37.95 15.16
C LEU A 179 10.92 -37.00 13.97
N ASN A 180 10.91 -35.69 14.20
CA ASN A 180 11.24 -34.72 13.16
C ASN A 180 12.62 -34.97 12.57
N TYR A 181 13.66 -35.12 13.39
CA TYR A 181 15.01 -35.40 12.91
C TYR A 181 15.07 -36.70 12.06
N ILE A 182 14.44 -37.78 12.53
CA ILE A 182 14.39 -39.06 11.81
C ILE A 182 13.71 -38.88 10.45
N VAL A 183 12.55 -38.22 10.40
CA VAL A 183 11.80 -38.10 9.15
C VAL A 183 12.51 -37.18 8.16
N HIS A 184 13.13 -36.09 8.62
CA HIS A 184 13.86 -35.15 7.77
C HIS A 184 15.23 -35.67 7.31
N SER A 185 15.80 -36.69 7.98
CA SER A 185 17.04 -37.35 7.56
C SER A 185 16.84 -38.42 6.48
N HIS A 186 15.59 -38.67 6.06
CA HIS A 186 15.22 -39.66 5.06
C HIS A 186 14.43 -39.02 3.90
N ALA A 187 14.35 -39.71 2.76
CA ALA A 187 13.44 -39.31 1.69
C ALA A 187 11.98 -39.35 2.19
N VAL A 188 11.37 -38.17 2.31
CA VAL A 188 10.01 -37.95 2.81
C VAL A 188 8.98 -38.42 1.78
N ALA A 189 8.00 -39.22 2.20
CA ALA A 189 6.87 -39.65 1.37
C ALA A 189 5.59 -39.79 2.21
N GLU A 190 4.44 -39.37 1.68
CA GLU A 190 3.13 -39.47 2.36
C GLU A 190 2.83 -40.91 2.78
N GLY A 191 2.35 -41.10 4.02
CA GLY A 191 1.99 -42.40 4.59
C GLY A 191 3.18 -43.33 4.86
N LYS A 192 4.42 -42.88 4.62
CA LYS A 192 5.60 -43.68 4.90
C LYS A 192 5.78 -43.85 6.40
N ARG A 193 5.98 -45.10 6.81
CA ARG A 193 6.34 -45.47 8.17
C ARG A 193 7.85 -45.37 8.36
N TYR A 194 8.27 -44.65 9.38
CA TYR A 194 9.65 -44.54 9.82
C TYR A 194 9.80 -45.27 11.13
N VAL A 195 10.90 -46.01 11.25
CA VAL A 195 11.30 -46.71 12.47
C VAL A 195 12.78 -46.40 12.65
N ALA A 196 13.16 -45.93 13.83
CA ALA A 196 14.55 -45.64 14.15
C ALA A 196 14.94 -46.27 15.48
N ASP A 197 16.13 -46.85 15.50
CA ASP A 197 16.76 -47.31 16.74
C ASP A 197 17.29 -46.12 17.54
N ILE A 198 17.05 -46.13 18.85
CA ILE A 198 17.49 -45.11 19.79
C ILE A 198 18.72 -45.63 20.52
N LEU A 199 19.89 -45.12 20.12
CA LEU A 199 21.17 -45.51 20.70
C LEU A 199 21.48 -44.77 22.01
N ASP A 200 20.89 -43.58 22.19
CA ASP A 200 21.01 -42.82 23.44
C ASP A 200 20.25 -43.53 24.58
N PRO A 201 20.69 -43.36 25.84
CA PRO A 201 19.98 -43.92 26.99
C PRO A 201 18.80 -43.01 27.37
N LEU A 202 17.72 -43.08 26.57
CA LEU A 202 16.48 -42.33 26.77
C LEU A 202 15.42 -43.15 27.52
N TYR A 203 14.64 -42.51 28.38
CA TYR A 203 13.62 -43.14 29.25
C TYR A 203 12.31 -42.36 29.22
N LEU A 204 11.20 -43.04 29.48
CA LEU A 204 9.86 -42.43 29.48
C LEU A 204 9.55 -41.57 30.71
N ASP A 205 10.30 -41.75 31.79
CA ASP A 205 10.09 -41.07 33.06
C ASP A 205 11.42 -40.86 33.80
N GLU A 206 11.37 -40.01 34.82
CA GLU A 206 12.50 -39.70 35.70
C GLU A 206 12.93 -40.90 36.56
N THR A 207 12.09 -41.93 36.69
CA THR A 207 12.44 -43.15 37.42
C THR A 207 13.41 -44.03 36.63
N LYS A 208 13.58 -43.76 35.32
CA LYS A 208 14.56 -44.38 34.40
C LYS A 208 14.52 -45.91 34.42
N ARG A 209 13.32 -46.48 34.59
CA ARG A 209 13.13 -47.92 34.80
C ARG A 209 13.20 -48.75 33.53
N ASP A 210 12.76 -48.21 32.40
CA ASP A 210 12.69 -48.93 31.14
C ASP A 210 13.16 -48.04 30.00
N ARG A 211 14.15 -48.54 29.25
CA ARG A 211 14.87 -47.78 28.24
C ARG A 211 14.09 -47.78 26.93
N VAL A 212 13.99 -46.62 26.29
CA VAL A 212 13.49 -46.48 24.93
C VAL A 212 14.55 -46.99 23.95
N VAL A 213 14.19 -48.02 23.18
CA VAL A 213 15.10 -48.65 22.21
C VAL A 213 14.73 -48.33 20.77
N LYS A 214 13.46 -48.03 20.47
CA LYS A 214 13.03 -47.56 19.14
C LYS A 214 11.88 -46.57 19.23
N VAL A 215 11.78 -45.75 18.21
CA VAL A 215 10.59 -44.92 17.95
C VAL A 215 10.10 -45.15 16.53
N ALA A 216 8.79 -45.12 16.34
CA ALA A 216 8.17 -45.25 15.03
C ALA A 216 7.07 -44.21 14.84
N ALA A 217 6.86 -43.77 13.60
CA ALA A 217 5.76 -42.90 13.22
C ALA A 217 5.45 -43.02 11.73
N GLU A 218 4.24 -42.65 11.34
CA GLU A 218 3.82 -42.52 9.95
C GLU A 218 3.73 -41.05 9.58
N SER A 219 4.39 -40.65 8.49
CA SER A 219 4.32 -39.26 8.04
C SER A 219 3.00 -38.98 7.33
N SER A 220 2.40 -37.84 7.62
CA SER A 220 1.22 -37.33 6.93
C SER A 220 1.40 -35.87 6.57
N THR A 221 0.93 -35.46 5.40
CA THR A 221 0.93 -34.07 4.96
C THR A 221 -0.40 -33.45 5.36
N GLU A 222 -0.35 -32.45 6.21
CA GLU A 222 -1.53 -31.73 6.68
C GLU A 222 -1.45 -30.26 6.31
N VAL A 223 -2.62 -29.64 6.10
CA VAL A 223 -2.72 -28.19 6.01
C VAL A 223 -2.61 -27.64 7.43
N LEU A 224 -1.45 -27.09 7.76
CA LEU A 224 -1.19 -26.51 9.08
C LEU A 224 -1.88 -25.15 9.22
N MET A 225 -1.89 -24.38 8.13
CA MET A 225 -2.46 -23.05 8.10
C MET A 225 -2.98 -22.71 6.71
N THR A 226 -4.17 -22.12 6.66
CA THR A 226 -4.68 -21.44 5.47
C THR A 226 -4.95 -19.99 5.85
N THR A 227 -4.29 -19.06 5.16
CA THR A 227 -4.49 -17.63 5.34
C THR A 227 -5.00 -17.02 4.05
N LYS A 228 -6.07 -16.22 4.15
CA LYS A 228 -6.58 -15.38 3.07
C LYS A 228 -6.29 -13.92 3.40
N SER A 229 -5.74 -13.18 2.45
CA SER A 229 -5.45 -11.76 2.62
C SER A 229 -5.84 -11.00 1.38
N LEU A 230 -6.40 -9.81 1.57
CA LEU A 230 -6.62 -8.84 0.50
C LEU A 230 -5.64 -7.68 0.74
N VAL A 231 -4.70 -7.52 -0.18
CA VAL A 231 -3.77 -6.38 -0.18
C VAL A 231 -4.32 -5.36 -1.17
N SER A 232 -4.93 -4.29 -0.69
CA SER A 232 -5.48 -3.21 -1.52
C SER A 232 -4.61 -1.97 -1.47
N SER A 233 -4.58 -1.21 -2.56
CA SER A 233 -4.01 0.13 -2.56
C SER A 233 -4.82 1.03 -1.61
N PRO A 234 -4.16 1.83 -0.73
CA PRO A 234 -4.85 2.82 0.08
C PRO A 234 -5.26 4.05 -0.73
N LYS A 235 -4.81 4.15 -1.98
CA LYS A 235 -5.09 5.28 -2.87
C LYS A 235 -6.56 5.28 -3.26
N ASP A 236 -7.22 6.40 -3.01
CA ASP A 236 -8.66 6.59 -3.13
C ASP A 236 -9.05 7.80 -3.97
N TRP A 237 -8.07 8.63 -4.34
CA TRP A 237 -8.23 9.80 -5.20
C TRP A 237 -7.41 9.69 -6.47
N VAL A 238 -7.84 10.41 -7.50
CA VAL A 238 -7.14 10.53 -8.78
C VAL A 238 -6.85 11.98 -9.09
N PHE A 239 -5.64 12.25 -9.57
CA PHE A 239 -5.26 13.49 -10.23
C PHE A 239 -4.99 13.17 -11.70
N ARG A 240 -5.87 13.65 -12.57
CA ARG A 240 -5.89 13.28 -13.99
C ARG A 240 -5.83 14.51 -14.87
N ARG A 241 -4.92 14.49 -15.84
CA ARG A 241 -4.83 15.50 -16.88
C ARG A 241 -5.89 15.24 -17.94
N TYR A 242 -6.55 16.30 -18.37
CA TYR A 242 -7.48 16.27 -19.49
C TYR A 242 -6.82 16.97 -20.66
N LEU A 243 -6.87 16.34 -21.84
CA LEU A 243 -6.33 16.87 -23.10
C LEU A 243 -7.44 16.87 -24.16
N PRO A 244 -7.35 17.71 -25.19
CA PRO A 244 -8.29 17.61 -26.30
C PRO A 244 -8.17 16.26 -27.00
N ASN A 245 -9.29 15.55 -27.15
CA ASN A 245 -9.43 14.27 -27.88
C ASN A 245 -8.63 13.07 -27.32
N GLU A 246 -7.97 13.18 -26.18
CA GLU A 246 -7.14 12.11 -25.62
C GLU A 246 -7.24 12.05 -24.09
N ASN A 247 -7.01 10.85 -23.54
CA ASN A 247 -6.86 10.67 -22.11
C ASN A 247 -5.44 11.08 -21.71
N GLY A 248 -5.33 12.12 -20.88
CA GLY A 248 -4.06 12.53 -20.30
C GLY A 248 -3.58 11.57 -19.22
N GLU A 249 -2.37 11.85 -18.74
CA GLU A 249 -1.77 11.13 -17.63
C GLU A 249 -2.63 11.17 -16.35
N ARG A 250 -2.54 10.12 -15.53
CA ARG A 250 -3.25 10.04 -14.26
C ARG A 250 -2.37 9.45 -13.17
N THR A 251 -2.49 10.02 -11.98
CA THR A 251 -1.81 9.57 -10.76
C THR A 251 -2.83 9.31 -9.69
N PHE A 252 -2.70 8.15 -9.02
CA PHE A 252 -3.51 7.80 -7.86
C PHE A 252 -2.85 8.30 -6.58
N LEU A 253 -3.67 8.86 -5.71
CA LEU A 253 -3.30 9.59 -4.50
C LEU A 253 -4.06 9.04 -3.31
N GLU A 254 -3.45 9.14 -2.13
CA GLU A 254 -4.06 8.82 -0.86
C GLU A 254 -4.49 10.12 -0.19
N VAL A 255 -5.80 10.37 -0.09
CA VAL A 255 -6.31 11.67 0.39
C VAL A 255 -5.92 11.94 1.83
N ALA A 256 -5.77 10.91 2.66
CA ALA A 256 -5.32 11.05 4.05
C ALA A 256 -3.94 11.69 4.13
N LYS A 257 -3.01 11.25 3.25
CA LYS A 257 -1.67 11.83 3.15
C LYS A 257 -1.68 13.26 2.61
N LEU A 258 -2.55 13.54 1.63
CA LEU A 258 -2.70 14.92 1.13
C LEU A 258 -3.24 15.87 2.20
N ARG A 259 -4.17 15.41 3.04
CA ARG A 259 -4.68 16.19 4.18
C ARG A 259 -3.59 16.46 5.21
N GLU A 260 -2.76 15.46 5.51
CA GLU A 260 -1.60 15.64 6.39
C GLU A 260 -0.65 16.74 5.88
N ILE A 261 -0.29 16.70 4.59
CA ILE A 261 0.54 17.76 3.96
C ILE A 261 -0.18 19.12 4.01
N ALA A 262 -1.46 19.15 3.66
CA ALA A 262 -2.27 20.37 3.68
C ALA A 262 -2.33 21.04 5.07
N ASP A 263 -2.47 20.23 6.12
CA ASP A 263 -2.58 20.71 7.50
C ASP A 263 -1.21 21.10 8.08
N THR A 264 -0.13 20.42 7.68
CA THR A 264 1.23 20.68 8.20
C THR A 264 1.94 21.84 7.50
N GLU A 265 1.78 21.96 6.18
CA GLU A 265 2.54 22.94 5.38
C GLU A 265 1.73 24.17 4.97
N PHE A 266 0.40 24.02 4.83
CA PHE A 266 -0.48 25.06 4.31
C PHE A 266 -1.56 25.47 5.33
N SER A 267 -1.30 25.26 6.63
CA SER A 267 -2.14 25.81 7.70
C SER A 267 -2.08 27.35 7.73
N PRO A 268 -3.17 28.03 8.15
CA PRO A 268 -3.25 29.49 8.17
C PRO A 268 -2.26 30.15 9.14
#